data_AF-A0A1F8XIE3-F1
#
_entry.id   AF-A0A1F8XIE3-F1
#
_cell.length_a   1.000
_cell.length_b   1.000
_cell.length_c   1.000
_cell.angle_alpha   90.00
_cell.angle_beta   90.00
_cell.angle_gamma   90.00
#
_symmetry.space_group_name_H-M   'P 1'
#
loop_
_entity.id
_entity.type
_entity.pdbx_description
1 polymer ?
#
loop_
_entity_poly.entity_id
_entity_poly.type
_entity_poly.pdbx_seq_one_letter_code
_entity_poly.pdbx_strand_id
1 'polypeptide(L)'
;MKFPHKAHTDLLDCTSCHESIFKQQQGGNPEMNMMKIISGQYCGVCHLKVAFPIDDCFRCHSEPPPVFPGSENKKPEVKAPEVKAP
;
A
#
# COMPACT_ATOMS: atom_id res chain seq x y z
N MET A 1 3.24 -5.93 4.57
CA MET A 1 3.40 -5.49 3.16
C MET A 1 4.75 -5.99 2.67
N LYS A 2 4.76 -6.67 1.53
CA LYS A 2 5.98 -7.27 0.95
C LYS A 2 6.33 -6.55 -0.35
N PHE A 3 7.63 -6.32 -0.57
CA PHE A 3 8.14 -5.73 -1.80
C PHE A 3 8.99 -6.77 -2.57
N PRO A 4 8.47 -7.35 -3.66
CA PRO A 4 9.21 -8.35 -4.43
C PRO A 4 10.19 -7.68 -5.40
N HIS A 5 11.49 -7.67 -5.07
CA HIS A 5 12.53 -7.13 -5.94
C HIS A 5 12.50 -7.76 -7.33
N LYS A 6 12.37 -9.09 -7.41
CA LYS A 6 12.37 -9.83 -8.69
C LYS A 6 11.38 -9.25 -9.71
N ALA A 7 10.14 -9.01 -9.30
CA ALA A 7 9.11 -8.49 -10.20
C ALA A 7 9.41 -7.08 -10.73
N HIS A 8 10.20 -6.30 -10.00
CA HIS A 8 10.60 -4.95 -10.41
C HIS A 8 11.89 -4.99 -11.23
N THR A 9 12.85 -5.84 -10.87
CA THR A 9 14.15 -5.96 -11.53
C THR A 9 14.11 -6.77 -12.82
N ASP A 10 12.97 -7.38 -13.18
CA ASP A 10 12.81 -8.05 -14.47
C ASP A 10 12.84 -7.03 -15.64
N LEU A 11 12.51 -5.75 -15.38
CA LEU A 11 12.50 -4.67 -16.39
C LEU A 11 13.26 -3.40 -15.96
N LEU A 12 13.64 -3.27 -14.68
CA LEU A 12 14.25 -2.05 -14.12
C LEU A 12 15.59 -2.36 -13.47
N ASP A 13 16.50 -1.39 -13.52
CA ASP A 13 17.79 -1.47 -12.86
C ASP A 13 17.71 -1.00 -11.41
N CYS A 14 18.71 -1.37 -10.59
CA CYS A 14 18.78 -1.00 -9.18
C CYS A 14 18.72 0.52 -8.97
N THR A 15 19.32 1.28 -9.88
CA THR A 15 19.39 2.75 -9.85
C THR A 15 18.06 3.43 -10.14
N SER A 16 17.10 2.70 -10.73
CA SER A 16 15.74 3.21 -10.93
C SER A 16 15.00 3.42 -9.62
N CYS A 17 15.40 2.72 -8.55
CA CYS A 17 14.79 2.83 -7.22
C CYS A 17 15.75 3.43 -6.19
N HIS A 18 17.04 3.11 -6.27
CA HIS A 18 18.04 3.47 -5.27
C HIS A 18 19.07 4.46 -5.80
N GLU A 19 19.49 5.47 -5.04
CA GLU A 19 19.00 5.86 -3.70
C GLU A 19 17.90 6.94 -3.76
N SER A 20 17.41 7.23 -4.97
CA SER A 20 16.52 8.35 -5.24
C SER A 20 15.12 8.19 -4.63
N ILE A 21 14.50 7.03 -4.78
CA ILE A 21 13.12 6.77 -4.33
C ILE A 21 13.13 6.09 -2.96
N PHE A 22 14.02 5.11 -2.79
CA PHE A 22 14.14 4.32 -1.56
C PHE A 22 15.59 4.28 -1.09
N LYS A 23 15.80 4.24 0.22
CA LYS A 23 17.11 3.91 0.79
C LYS A 23 17.35 2.40 0.66
N GLN A 24 18.60 1.98 0.52
CA GLN A 24 18.99 0.56 0.50
C GLN A 24 18.95 -0.06 1.91
N GLN A 25 17.86 0.18 2.63
CA GLN A 25 17.67 -0.27 4.00
C GLN A 25 16.18 -0.54 4.23
N GLN A 26 15.85 -1.72 4.75
CA GLN A 26 14.48 -2.04 5.14
C GLN A 26 14.01 -1.05 6.22
N GLY A 27 12.87 -0.41 5.99
CA GLY A 27 12.37 0.64 6.89
C GLY A 27 13.18 1.96 6.86
N GLY A 28 14.08 2.14 5.89
CA GLY A 28 14.90 3.36 5.76
C GLY A 28 14.12 4.63 5.38
N ASN A 29 12.85 4.48 5.01
CA ASN A 29 11.90 5.54 4.68
C ASN A 29 10.72 5.56 5.67
N PRO A 30 10.94 5.86 6.95
CA PRO A 30 9.88 5.88 7.97
C PRO A 30 8.79 6.94 7.68
N GLU A 31 9.11 7.95 6.89
CA GLU A 31 8.22 9.01 6.49
C GLU A 31 7.28 8.63 5.33
N MET A 32 7.42 7.43 4.76
CA MET A 32 6.54 6.89 3.72
C MET A 32 5.16 6.59 4.29
N ASN A 33 4.12 7.10 3.63
CA ASN A 33 2.73 6.81 3.96
C ASN A 33 1.87 6.85 2.69
N MET A 34 0.62 6.40 2.80
CA MET A 34 -0.29 6.30 1.65
C MET A 34 -0.56 7.66 0.99
N MET A 35 -0.61 8.75 1.76
CA MET A 35 -0.82 10.10 1.21
C MET A 35 0.31 10.49 0.27
N LYS A 36 1.57 10.29 0.69
CA LYS A 36 2.74 10.53 -0.15
C LYS A 36 2.77 9.64 -1.38
N ILE A 37 2.35 8.38 -1.22
CA ILE A 37 2.24 7.43 -2.34
C ILE A 37 1.24 7.95 -3.38
N ILE A 38 0.04 8.37 -2.97
CA ILE A 38 -0.97 8.92 -3.89
C ILE A 38 -0.49 10.24 -4.51
N SER A 39 0.32 11.03 -3.79
CA SER A 39 0.96 12.25 -4.32
C SER A 39 2.12 11.98 -5.29
N GLY A 40 2.39 10.74 -5.66
CA GLY A 40 3.39 10.37 -6.67
C GLY A 40 4.80 10.15 -6.12
N GLN A 41 4.94 9.90 -4.82
CA GLN A 41 6.21 9.53 -4.17
C GLN A 41 6.27 8.01 -3.91
N TYR A 42 7.47 7.48 -3.64
CA TYR A 42 7.69 6.06 -3.36
C TYR A 42 7.06 5.14 -4.42
N CYS A 43 6.16 4.24 -4.03
CA CYS A 43 5.43 3.35 -4.93
C CYS A 43 4.67 4.12 -6.03
N GLY A 44 4.17 5.32 -5.71
CA GLY A 44 3.40 6.17 -6.63
C GLY A 44 4.22 6.88 -7.70
N VAL A 45 5.55 6.76 -7.67
CA VAL A 45 6.39 7.21 -8.79
C VAL A 45 6.03 6.42 -10.05
N CYS A 46 5.74 5.12 -9.88
CA CYS A 46 5.45 4.19 -10.97
C CYS A 46 4.00 3.72 -11.00
N HIS A 47 3.47 3.25 -9.86
CA HIS A 47 2.06 2.87 -9.77
C HIS A 47 1.19 4.13 -9.90
N LEU A 48 0.11 4.06 -10.69
CA LEU A 48 -0.72 5.18 -11.20
C LEU A 48 -0.24 5.82 -12.52
N LYS A 49 0.98 5.55 -12.98
CA LYS A 49 1.52 6.12 -14.24
C LYS A 49 1.94 5.07 -15.25
N VAL A 50 2.77 4.12 -14.83
CA VAL A 50 3.37 3.10 -15.70
C VAL A 50 3.03 1.67 -15.27
N ALA A 51 2.57 1.50 -14.02
CA ALA A 51 2.09 0.24 -13.47
C ALA A 51 0.64 0.37 -13.00
N PHE A 52 0.06 -0.76 -12.58
CA PHE A 52 -1.32 -0.82 -12.11
C PHE A 52 -1.62 0.24 -11.03
N PRO A 53 -2.86 0.78 -10.99
CA PRO A 53 -3.26 1.78 -10.01
C PRO A 53 -3.30 1.22 -8.58
N ILE A 54 -3.23 2.10 -7.58
CA ILE A 54 -3.13 1.73 -6.15
C ILE A 54 -4.53 1.74 -5.49
N ASP A 55 -5.55 1.39 -6.25
CA ASP A 55 -6.94 1.26 -5.81
C ASP A 55 -7.25 -0.14 -5.26
N ASP A 56 -6.50 -1.16 -5.68
CA ASP A 56 -6.56 -2.51 -5.11
C ASP A 56 -5.57 -2.69 -3.95
N CYS A 57 -6.05 -2.42 -2.74
CA CYS A 57 -5.28 -2.46 -1.50
C CYS A 57 -4.55 -3.81 -1.28
N PHE A 58 -5.17 -4.93 -1.66
CA PHE A 58 -4.68 -6.26 -1.31
C PHE A 58 -3.49 -6.71 -2.16
N ARG A 59 -3.20 -6.05 -3.28
CA ARG A 59 -1.99 -6.33 -4.09
C ARG A 59 -0.70 -6.07 -3.34
N CYS A 60 -0.72 -5.10 -2.42
CA CYS A 60 0.43 -4.74 -1.59
C CYS A 60 0.22 -5.15 -0.12
N HIS A 61 -1.02 -4.99 0.39
CA HIS A 61 -1.41 -5.38 1.74
C HIS A 61 -1.87 -6.84 1.81
N SER A 62 -0.98 -7.76 1.44
CA SER A 62 -1.25 -9.20 1.40
C SER A 62 -1.32 -9.86 2.79
N GLU A 63 -1.01 -9.12 3.85
CA GLU A 63 -0.99 -9.61 5.22
C GLU A 63 -1.80 -8.65 6.10
N PRO A 64 -2.53 -9.17 7.11
CA PRO A 64 -3.27 -8.33 8.03
C PRO A 64 -2.31 -7.38 8.76
N PRO A 65 -2.76 -6.14 9.07
CA PRO A 65 -1.96 -5.22 9.85
C PRO A 65 -1.66 -5.83 11.24
N PRO A 66 -0.52 -5.48 11.84
CA PRO A 66 -0.22 -5.92 13.21
C PRO A 66 -1.31 -5.41 14.17
N VAL A 67 -1.76 -6.31 15.05
CA VAL A 67 -2.73 -6.00 16.10
C VAL A 67 -2.01 -5.19 17.17
N PHE A 68 -2.44 -3.95 17.38
CA PHE A 68 -1.91 -3.11 18.47
C PHE A 68 -2.78 -3.29 19.72
N PRO A 69 -2.23 -3.22 20.95
CA PRO A 69 -3.03 -3.26 22.17
C PRO A 69 -4.08 -2.12 22.12
N GLY A 70 -5.36 -2.47 22.06
CA GLY A 70 -6.48 -1.53 21.90
C GLY A 70 -7.19 -1.56 20.53
N SER A 71 -6.74 -2.37 19.55
CA SER A 71 -7.47 -2.59 18.29
C SER A 71 -8.54 -3.67 18.41
N GLU A 72 -9.37 -3.60 19.45
CA GLU A 72 -10.51 -4.48 19.63
C GLU A 72 -11.46 -4.29 18.45
N ASN A 73 -11.66 -5.36 17.68
CA ASN A 73 -12.53 -5.38 16.50
C ASN A 73 -13.97 -5.05 16.89
N LYS A 74 -14.33 -3.76 16.95
CA LYS A 74 -15.74 -3.38 16.82
C LYS A 74 -16.13 -3.60 15.37
N LYS A 75 -16.72 -4.76 15.09
CA LYS A 75 -17.50 -4.98 13.88
C LYS A 75 -18.46 -3.77 13.78
N PRO A 76 -18.42 -2.96 12.71
CA PRO A 76 -19.46 -1.97 12.53
C PRO A 76 -20.74 -2.79 12.33
N GLU A 77 -21.63 -2.72 13.31
CA GLU A 77 -22.95 -3.30 13.24
C GLU A 77 -23.74 -2.44 12.24
N VAL A 78 -23.57 -2.76 10.95
CA VAL A 78 -24.37 -2.19 9.88
C VAL A 78 -25.78 -2.72 10.10
N LYS A 79 -26.61 -1.96 10.82
CA LYS A 79 -28.05 -2.20 10.84
C LYS A 79 -28.54 -2.06 9.41
N ALA A 80 -29.00 -3.17 8.83
CA ALA A 80 -29.68 -3.16 7.55
C ALA A 80 -30.83 -2.13 7.63
N PRO A 81 -30.94 -1.18 6.69
CA PRO A 81 -32.12 -0.33 6.63
C PRO A 81 -33.32 -1.22 6.33
N GLU A 82 -34.33 -1.18 7.21
CA GLU A 82 -35.63 -1.81 6.97
C GLU A 82 -36.25 -1.18 5.72
N VAL A 83 -36.17 -1.89 4.59
CA VAL A 83 -36.91 -1.54 3.38
C VAL A 83 -38.37 -1.85 3.67
N LYS A 84 -39.13 -0.82 4.07
CA LYS A 84 -40.58 -0.90 4.17
C LYS A 84 -41.14 -1.04 2.75
N ALA A 85 -41.57 -2.26 2.41
CA ALA A 85 -42.34 -2.52 1.20
C ALA A 85 -43.67 -1.73 1.23
N PRO A 86 -44.19 -1.31 0.07
CA PRO A 86 -45.50 -0.66 -0.02
C PRO A 86 -46.65 -1.60 0.40
#